data_AF-A0A2D7VVS3-F1
#
_entry.id   AF-A0A2D7VVS3-F1
#
_cell.length_a   1.000
_cell.length_b   1.000
_cell.length_c   1.000
_cell.angle_alpha   90.00
_cell.angle_beta   90.00
_cell.angle_gamma   90.00
#
_symmetry.space_group_name_H-M   'P 1'
#
loop_
_entity.id
_entity.type
_entity.pdbx_description
1 polymer ?
#
loop_
_entity_poly.entity_id
_entity_poly.type
_entity_poly.pdbx_seq_one_letter_code
_entity_poly.pdbx_strand_id
1 'polypeptide(L)'
;MNILKTSFFAISGAIVLASCGGSVAPVVSTPIANIDAIPLKTAPLNDVQYKNWGAADLITDTIPGMSVDKAYAEIIKKQKGETVIVGVIDSGVDIEHEDLKNVIWTNEDEIPNNGKDDDNNGYVDDVHGWNFLGNIVGENMEYVRIVKKLNPKFDGKSESAISAADREEYDLYKKAMAGVYVLGEGQNNIKDEVDIRFYSTESELLKEFLRYWIKVQPTCITGWNTNGFDIPYLYNRLSKVLGEEFANALSPIQIVKYNPNKKMYRIAGISSLDYMDLYRKFTYTQQSSYRLDHIGTIEVGLGKVEYEGTLDDLYRDDIDKFIEYNLNDVEIVKALDQKFKLLDLARAVSHLGRIPYEEVY
;
A
#
# COMPACT_ATOMS: atom_id res chain seq x y z
N MET A 1 -50.17 50.02 53.11
CA MET A 1 -51.28 49.15 53.52
C MET A 1 -51.28 47.92 52.62
N ASN A 2 -50.91 46.76 53.18
CA ASN A 2 -51.09 45.35 52.80
C ASN A 2 -51.19 44.96 51.29
N ILE A 3 -50.22 44.20 50.74
CA ILE A 3 -50.08 42.71 50.71
C ILE A 3 -50.99 42.03 49.65
N LEU A 4 -50.41 41.46 48.56
CA LEU A 4 -50.42 40.02 48.23
C LEU A 4 -49.91 39.69 46.80
N LYS A 5 -48.89 38.82 46.80
CA LYS A 5 -48.36 37.86 45.82
C LYS A 5 -49.19 37.56 44.55
N THR A 6 -48.50 37.46 43.41
CA THR A 6 -48.35 36.17 42.69
C THR A 6 -47.22 36.25 41.65
N SER A 7 -46.23 35.38 41.81
CA SER A 7 -45.20 35.08 40.82
C SER A 7 -45.67 33.92 39.96
N PHE A 8 -45.54 34.01 38.64
CA PHE A 8 -45.29 32.85 37.78
C PHE A 8 -44.47 33.31 36.57
N PHE A 9 -43.17 32.99 36.63
CA PHE A 9 -42.22 33.19 35.55
C PHE A 9 -42.47 32.18 34.44
N ALA A 10 -42.48 32.65 33.19
CA ALA A 10 -42.50 31.83 32.00
C ALA A 10 -41.20 31.01 31.90
N ILE A 11 -41.32 29.69 31.99
CA ILE A 11 -40.22 28.76 31.74
C ILE A 11 -40.20 28.45 30.25
N SER A 12 -39.07 28.77 29.63
CA SER A 12 -38.70 28.41 28.26
C SER A 12 -38.75 26.90 28.07
N GLY A 13 -39.54 26.44 27.09
CA GLY A 13 -39.60 25.04 26.69
C GLY A 13 -38.40 24.66 25.83
N ALA A 14 -37.35 24.13 26.45
CA ALA A 14 -36.34 23.36 25.74
C ALA A 14 -36.90 21.94 25.53
N ILE A 15 -37.24 21.61 24.28
CA ILE A 15 -37.56 20.25 23.86
C ILE A 15 -36.27 19.43 24.00
N VAL A 16 -36.21 18.60 25.05
CA VAL A 16 -35.21 17.56 25.19
C VAL A 16 -35.54 16.47 24.16
N LEU A 17 -34.72 16.37 23.12
CA LEU A 17 -34.64 15.17 22.30
C LEU A 17 -34.17 14.03 23.19
N ALA A 18 -35.12 13.27 23.73
CA ALA A 18 -34.85 11.98 24.34
C ALA A 18 -34.37 11.03 23.24
N SER A 19 -33.06 11.00 23.03
CA SER A 19 -32.40 9.86 22.39
C SER A 19 -32.74 8.63 23.23
N CYS A 20 -33.54 7.73 22.69
CA CYS A 20 -33.70 6.38 23.21
C CYS A 20 -32.36 5.66 23.04
N GLY A 21 -31.42 5.92 23.94
CA GLY A 21 -30.22 5.13 24.10
C GLY A 21 -30.64 3.74 24.59
N GLY A 22 -30.61 2.76 23.68
CA GLY A 22 -30.56 1.36 24.07
C GLY A 22 -29.41 1.21 25.08
N SER A 23 -29.71 0.66 26.25
CA SER A 23 -28.76 0.46 27.34
C SER A 23 -27.72 -0.60 26.95
N VAL A 24 -26.76 -0.20 26.12
CA VAL A 24 -25.49 -0.91 25.97
C VAL A 24 -24.69 -0.55 27.21
N ALA A 25 -24.31 -1.54 28.00
CA ALA A 25 -23.36 -1.31 29.09
C ALA A 25 -22.15 -0.55 28.50
N PRO A 26 -21.68 0.53 29.14
CA PRO A 26 -20.54 1.27 28.62
C PRO A 26 -19.39 0.28 28.43
N VAL A 27 -18.80 0.27 27.22
CA VAL A 27 -17.55 -0.43 26.99
C VAL A 27 -16.51 0.26 27.87
N VAL A 28 -16.29 -0.28 29.06
CA VAL A 28 -15.25 0.18 29.96
C VAL A 28 -13.94 -0.24 29.31
N SER A 29 -13.29 0.67 28.59
CA SER A 29 -11.89 0.46 28.22
C SER A 29 -11.13 0.38 29.53
N THR A 30 -10.60 -0.79 29.88
CA THR A 30 -9.77 -0.90 31.08
C THR A 30 -8.58 0.06 30.93
N PRO A 31 -8.32 0.94 31.90
CA PRO A 31 -7.14 1.79 31.88
C PRO A 31 -5.87 0.93 31.74
N ILE A 32 -4.94 1.37 30.90
CA ILE A 32 -3.62 0.76 30.63
C ILE A 32 -2.74 0.60 31.90
N ALA A 33 -3.19 1.12 33.05
CA ALA A 33 -2.41 1.25 34.27
C ALA A 33 -1.98 -0.05 34.98
N ASN A 34 -2.40 -1.24 34.52
CA ASN A 34 -2.13 -2.52 35.20
C ASN A 34 -1.60 -3.64 34.27
N ILE A 35 -1.01 -3.33 33.12
CA ILE A 35 -0.47 -4.35 32.20
C ILE A 35 0.57 -5.27 32.87
N ASP A 36 1.39 -4.73 33.78
CA ASP A 36 2.41 -5.49 34.52
C ASP A 36 1.85 -6.52 35.51
N ALA A 37 0.56 -6.44 35.85
CA ALA A 37 -0.12 -7.37 36.76
C ALA A 37 -0.92 -8.46 36.03
N ILE A 38 -0.97 -8.44 34.69
CA ILE A 38 -1.73 -9.42 33.90
C ILE A 38 -0.96 -10.75 33.84
N PRO A 39 -1.61 -11.89 34.14
CA PRO A 39 -0.96 -13.19 34.06
C PRO A 39 -0.48 -13.48 32.63
N LEU A 40 0.82 -13.65 32.46
CA LEU A 40 1.45 -13.98 31.18
C LEU A 40 1.24 -15.45 30.84
N LYS A 41 0.91 -15.74 29.58
CA LYS A 41 0.97 -17.10 29.02
C LYS A 41 2.44 -17.50 28.85
N THR A 42 2.93 -18.38 29.73
CA THR A 42 4.32 -18.87 29.71
C THR A 42 4.49 -20.25 29.06
N ALA A 43 3.39 -20.95 28.81
CA ALA A 43 3.38 -22.25 28.13
C ALA A 43 3.03 -22.09 26.63
N PRO A 44 3.58 -22.93 25.74
CA PRO A 44 3.18 -22.96 24.33
C PRO A 44 1.67 -23.19 24.14
N LEU A 45 1.11 -22.64 23.06
CA LEU A 45 -0.27 -22.95 22.68
C LEU A 45 -0.37 -24.40 22.24
N ASN A 46 -1.41 -25.09 22.68
CA ASN A 46 -1.78 -26.37 22.06
C ASN A 46 -2.50 -26.13 20.72
N ASP A 47 -2.66 -27.16 19.90
CA ASP A 47 -3.22 -27.03 18.54
C ASP A 47 -4.62 -26.39 18.49
N VAL A 48 -5.44 -26.63 19.52
CA VAL A 48 -6.78 -26.04 19.62
C VAL A 48 -6.67 -24.54 19.92
N GLN A 49 -5.82 -24.18 20.88
CA GLN A 49 -5.53 -22.79 21.20
C GLN A 49 -4.88 -22.07 20.02
N TYR A 50 -4.00 -22.73 19.27
CA TYR A 50 -3.36 -22.16 18.09
C TYR A 50 -4.32 -21.93 16.93
N LYS A 51 -5.38 -22.73 16.79
CA LYS A 51 -6.41 -22.50 15.77
C LYS A 51 -7.42 -21.42 16.17
N ASN A 52 -7.67 -21.23 17.47
CA ASN A 52 -8.70 -20.31 17.98
C ASN A 52 -8.17 -19.10 18.76
N TRP A 53 -6.85 -18.84 18.75
CA TRP A 53 -6.24 -17.79 19.59
C TRP A 53 -6.81 -16.39 19.33
N GLY A 54 -7.22 -16.11 18.08
CA GLY A 54 -7.78 -14.82 17.69
C GLY A 54 -9.09 -14.47 18.41
N ALA A 55 -9.83 -15.47 18.90
CA ALA A 55 -11.07 -15.27 19.63
C ALA A 55 -10.89 -15.12 21.16
N ALA A 56 -9.71 -15.46 21.69
CA ALA A 56 -9.43 -15.51 23.12
C ALA A 56 -9.35 -14.11 23.77
N ASP A 57 -9.49 -14.06 25.10
CA ASP A 57 -9.36 -12.84 25.90
C ASP A 57 -8.08 -12.86 26.77
N LEU A 58 -7.37 -11.73 26.76
CA LEU A 58 -6.09 -11.61 27.46
C LEU A 58 -6.22 -11.82 28.98
N ILE A 59 -7.34 -11.44 29.60
CA ILE A 59 -7.52 -11.51 31.05
C ILE A 59 -7.95 -12.91 31.48
N THR A 60 -8.87 -13.54 30.74
CA THR A 60 -9.41 -14.86 31.11
C THR A 60 -8.55 -16.01 30.61
N ASP A 61 -8.05 -15.92 29.37
CA ASP A 61 -7.38 -17.03 28.69
C ASP A 61 -5.85 -16.87 28.66
N THR A 62 -5.34 -15.71 29.11
CA THR A 62 -3.93 -15.29 29.04
C THR A 62 -3.38 -15.16 27.60
N ILE A 63 -4.24 -15.30 26.59
CA ILE A 63 -3.90 -15.26 25.16
C ILE A 63 -4.38 -13.93 24.59
N PRO A 64 -3.52 -13.14 23.92
CA PRO A 64 -3.89 -11.84 23.38
C PRO A 64 -4.69 -11.97 22.07
N GLY A 65 -5.97 -12.34 22.19
CA GLY A 65 -6.94 -12.32 21.09
C GLY A 65 -7.82 -11.06 21.11
N MET A 66 -8.83 -11.03 20.23
CA MET A 66 -9.80 -9.93 20.13
C MET A 66 -10.96 -10.04 21.14
N SER A 67 -10.90 -10.97 22.10
CA SER A 67 -11.95 -11.24 23.09
C SER A 67 -13.32 -11.53 22.46
N VAL A 68 -13.33 -12.18 21.29
CA VAL A 68 -14.55 -12.49 20.51
C VAL A 68 -15.45 -13.43 21.31
N ASP A 69 -14.91 -14.51 21.87
CA ASP A 69 -15.69 -15.50 22.63
C ASP A 69 -16.35 -14.87 23.87
N LYS A 70 -15.60 -14.03 24.57
CA LYS A 70 -16.11 -13.26 25.71
C LYS A 70 -17.18 -12.25 25.30
N ALA A 71 -16.99 -11.56 24.17
CA ALA A 71 -18.00 -10.66 23.63
C ALA A 71 -19.29 -11.42 23.32
N TYR A 72 -19.22 -12.59 22.68
CA TYR A 72 -20.39 -13.44 22.44
C TYR A 72 -21.04 -13.92 23.74
N ALA A 73 -20.25 -14.35 24.73
CA ALA A 73 -20.76 -14.91 25.98
C ALA A 73 -21.36 -13.87 26.94
N GLU A 74 -20.79 -12.68 27.02
CA GLU A 74 -21.11 -11.68 28.06
C GLU A 74 -21.82 -10.44 27.53
N ILE A 75 -21.43 -9.97 26.34
CA ILE A 75 -21.91 -8.70 25.77
C ILE A 75 -23.09 -8.95 24.83
N ILE A 76 -22.89 -9.80 23.82
CA ILE A 76 -23.85 -10.06 22.74
C ILE A 76 -24.98 -10.98 23.23
N LYS A 77 -24.72 -11.93 24.16
CA LYS A 77 -25.72 -12.87 24.69
C LYS A 77 -27.01 -12.20 25.19
N LYS A 78 -26.92 -10.96 25.68
CA LYS A 78 -28.06 -10.18 26.20
C LYS A 78 -28.67 -9.23 25.17
N GLN A 79 -28.06 -9.09 24.00
CA GLN A 79 -28.53 -8.25 22.91
C GLN A 79 -29.42 -9.07 21.98
N LYS A 80 -30.49 -8.45 21.51
CA LYS A 80 -31.27 -8.98 20.39
C LYS A 80 -30.69 -8.34 19.12
N GLY A 81 -30.22 -9.18 18.21
CA GLY A 81 -29.81 -8.71 16.89
C GLY A 81 -31.03 -8.27 16.07
N GLU A 82 -30.85 -7.26 15.24
CA GLU A 82 -31.77 -6.91 14.16
C GLU A 82 -31.15 -7.36 12.85
N THR A 83 -31.95 -7.97 11.98
CA THR A 83 -31.49 -8.31 10.64
C THR A 83 -31.32 -7.01 9.85
N VAL A 84 -30.09 -6.76 9.39
CA VAL A 84 -29.76 -5.63 8.53
C VAL A 84 -29.12 -6.16 7.25
N ILE A 85 -29.43 -5.52 6.13
CA ILE A 85 -28.77 -5.80 4.85
C ILE A 85 -27.50 -4.96 4.79
N VAL A 86 -26.36 -5.61 4.56
CA VAL A 86 -25.05 -4.96 4.47
C VAL A 86 -24.54 -5.08 3.05
N GLY A 87 -24.39 -3.94 2.37
CA GLY A 87 -23.73 -3.89 1.06
C GLY A 87 -22.21 -3.87 1.21
N VAL A 88 -21.54 -4.88 0.67
CA VAL A 88 -20.07 -4.97 0.63
C VAL A 88 -19.57 -4.49 -0.72
N ILE A 89 -18.69 -3.48 -0.73
CA ILE A 89 -18.04 -2.97 -1.94
C ILE A 89 -16.57 -3.41 -1.89
N ASP A 90 -16.27 -4.53 -2.55
CA ASP A 90 -14.95 -5.15 -2.62
C ASP A 90 -14.79 -5.88 -3.98
N SER A 91 -13.71 -6.61 -4.15
CA SER A 91 -13.38 -7.48 -5.29
C SER A 91 -14.28 -8.70 -5.46
N GLY A 92 -15.24 -8.92 -4.55
CA GLY A 92 -16.22 -10.01 -4.59
C GLY A 92 -16.28 -10.78 -3.27
N VAL A 93 -17.26 -11.68 -3.16
CA VAL A 93 -17.41 -12.60 -2.02
C VAL A 93 -17.70 -14.00 -2.55
N ASP A 94 -17.13 -15.02 -1.91
CA ASP A 94 -17.49 -16.40 -2.18
C ASP A 94 -18.85 -16.70 -1.54
N ILE A 95 -19.89 -16.72 -2.36
CA ILE A 95 -21.27 -16.98 -1.93
C ILE A 95 -21.47 -18.43 -1.43
N GLU A 96 -20.57 -19.35 -1.78
CA GLU A 96 -20.62 -20.75 -1.35
C GLU A 96 -19.83 -21.00 -0.05
N HIS A 97 -19.20 -19.97 0.51
CA HIS A 97 -18.44 -20.06 1.75
C HIS A 97 -19.31 -20.60 2.89
N GLU A 98 -18.78 -21.56 3.66
CA GLU A 98 -19.59 -22.34 4.62
C GLU A 98 -20.31 -21.48 5.66
N ASP A 99 -19.66 -20.40 6.10
CA ASP A 99 -20.19 -19.44 7.06
C ASP A 99 -21.13 -18.40 6.44
N LEU A 100 -21.00 -18.12 5.14
CA LEU A 100 -21.72 -17.01 4.49
C LEU A 100 -22.95 -17.47 3.74
N LYS A 101 -22.97 -18.66 3.16
CA LYS A 101 -24.06 -19.18 2.30
C LYS A 101 -25.46 -19.08 2.91
N ASN A 102 -25.57 -19.10 4.23
CA ASN A 102 -26.86 -19.02 4.94
C ASN A 102 -27.29 -17.57 5.26
N VAL A 103 -26.45 -16.59 5.00
CA VAL A 103 -26.67 -15.16 5.29
C VAL A 103 -26.45 -14.25 4.09
N ILE A 104 -26.10 -14.80 2.91
CA ILE A 104 -26.05 -14.04 1.66
C ILE A 104 -27.45 -13.50 1.34
N TRP A 105 -27.53 -12.19 1.08
CA TRP A 105 -28.76 -11.55 0.64
C TRP A 105 -29.14 -12.06 -0.76
N THR A 106 -30.44 -12.28 -0.97
CA THR A 106 -30.99 -12.71 -2.25
C THR A 106 -32.02 -11.68 -2.72
N ASN A 107 -31.88 -11.21 -3.97
CA ASN A 107 -32.90 -10.40 -4.62
C ASN A 107 -34.10 -11.30 -4.96
N GLU A 108 -35.20 -11.17 -4.22
CA GLU A 108 -36.42 -11.97 -4.47
C GLU A 108 -37.17 -11.54 -5.73
N ASP A 109 -36.87 -10.35 -6.25
CA ASP A 109 -37.47 -9.82 -7.47
C ASP A 109 -36.76 -10.34 -8.75
N GLU A 110 -35.67 -11.11 -8.60
CA GLU A 110 -34.90 -11.71 -9.71
C GLU A 110 -35.11 -13.23 -9.82
N ILE A 111 -35.19 -13.75 -11.05
CA ILE A 111 -35.22 -15.19 -11.33
C ILE A 111 -33.82 -15.65 -11.75
N PRO A 112 -33.11 -16.45 -10.94
CA PRO A 112 -31.72 -16.78 -11.21
C PRO A 112 -31.48 -17.46 -12.57
N ASN A 113 -30.51 -16.94 -13.32
CA ASN A 113 -29.98 -17.48 -14.58
C ASN A 113 -31.02 -17.54 -15.71
N ASN A 114 -31.96 -16.60 -15.75
CA ASN A 114 -32.94 -16.51 -16.83
C ASN A 114 -32.49 -15.57 -17.97
N GLY A 115 -31.39 -14.84 -17.77
CA GLY A 115 -30.80 -13.91 -18.74
C GLY A 115 -31.59 -12.61 -18.91
N LYS A 116 -32.42 -12.24 -17.94
CA LYS A 116 -33.24 -11.02 -17.93
C LYS A 116 -33.00 -10.22 -16.64
N ASP A 117 -33.35 -8.95 -16.74
CA ASP A 117 -33.49 -8.04 -15.61
C ASP A 117 -34.98 -8.06 -15.26
N ASP A 118 -35.35 -8.83 -14.23
CA ASP A 118 -36.74 -9.12 -13.89
C ASP A 118 -37.34 -7.96 -13.06
N ASP A 119 -36.52 -7.28 -12.25
CA ASP A 119 -36.93 -6.15 -11.42
C ASP A 119 -36.84 -4.78 -12.16
N ASN A 120 -36.26 -4.76 -13.37
CA ASN A 120 -36.04 -3.60 -14.24
C ASN A 120 -35.14 -2.52 -13.60
N ASN A 121 -34.18 -2.92 -12.76
CA ASN A 121 -33.23 -2.02 -12.12
C ASN A 121 -32.01 -1.69 -13.02
N GLY A 122 -31.86 -2.36 -14.15
CA GLY A 122 -30.77 -2.21 -15.12
C GLY A 122 -29.65 -3.25 -15.01
N TYR A 123 -29.79 -4.24 -14.14
CA TYR A 123 -28.81 -5.30 -13.89
C TYR A 123 -29.44 -6.68 -14.14
N VAL A 124 -28.85 -7.46 -15.04
CA VAL A 124 -29.41 -8.75 -15.50
C VAL A 124 -28.95 -9.88 -14.60
N ASP A 125 -29.85 -10.62 -13.95
CA ASP A 125 -29.55 -11.74 -13.04
C ASP A 125 -28.72 -11.30 -11.78
N ASP A 126 -29.02 -10.16 -11.16
CA ASP A 126 -28.27 -9.61 -10.00
C ASP A 126 -28.65 -10.21 -8.62
N VAL A 127 -28.89 -11.52 -8.61
CA VAL A 127 -29.46 -12.31 -7.49
C VAL A 127 -28.76 -12.08 -6.14
N HIS A 128 -27.44 -11.92 -6.13
CA HIS A 128 -26.65 -11.73 -4.89
C HIS A 128 -25.81 -10.43 -4.92
N GLY A 129 -26.22 -9.49 -5.76
CA GLY A 129 -25.47 -8.27 -6.07
C GLY A 129 -24.88 -8.28 -7.47
N TRP A 130 -24.15 -7.21 -7.80
CA TRP A 130 -23.72 -6.94 -9.16
C TRP A 130 -22.23 -6.66 -9.29
N ASN A 131 -21.63 -7.18 -10.37
CA ASN A 131 -20.27 -6.79 -10.76
C ASN A 131 -20.32 -5.52 -11.63
N PHE A 132 -20.16 -4.37 -10.99
CA PHE A 132 -20.12 -3.07 -11.66
C PHE A 132 -18.89 -2.85 -12.55
N LEU A 133 -17.87 -3.71 -12.47
CA LEU A 133 -16.64 -3.62 -13.24
C LEU A 133 -16.68 -4.47 -14.53
N GLY A 134 -17.55 -5.48 -14.61
CA GLY A 134 -17.65 -6.39 -15.75
C GLY A 134 -16.48 -7.40 -15.85
N ASN A 135 -16.16 -7.86 -17.06
CA ASN A 135 -15.09 -8.84 -17.33
C ASN A 135 -13.68 -8.20 -17.29
N ILE A 136 -13.27 -7.67 -16.14
CA ILE A 136 -11.89 -7.19 -15.96
C ILE A 136 -11.05 -8.33 -15.40
N VAL A 137 -10.40 -9.08 -16.29
CA VAL A 137 -9.47 -10.18 -15.93
C VAL A 137 -8.05 -9.66 -15.63
N GLY A 138 -7.93 -8.38 -15.30
CA GLY A 138 -6.65 -7.74 -15.01
C GLY A 138 -6.89 -6.31 -14.57
N GLU A 139 -6.83 -6.06 -13.27
CA GLU A 139 -6.84 -4.70 -12.77
C GLU A 139 -5.58 -3.98 -13.27
N ASN A 140 -5.78 -2.96 -14.10
CA ASN A 140 -4.70 -2.04 -14.41
C ASN A 140 -4.50 -1.14 -13.19
N MET A 141 -3.26 -1.04 -12.72
CA MET A 141 -2.89 -0.12 -11.65
C MET A 141 -3.34 1.31 -12.00
N GLU A 142 -3.70 2.10 -10.98
CA GLU A 142 -4.25 3.45 -11.18
C GLU A 142 -3.30 4.35 -11.99
N TYR A 143 -1.98 4.19 -11.86
CA TYR A 143 -1.01 4.94 -12.67
C TYR A 143 -1.12 4.61 -14.17
N VAL A 144 -1.36 3.36 -14.56
CA VAL A 144 -1.56 2.96 -15.96
C VAL A 144 -2.81 3.64 -16.53
N ARG A 145 -3.89 3.73 -15.74
CA ARG A 145 -5.11 4.44 -16.13
C ARG A 145 -4.85 5.93 -16.32
N ILE A 146 -4.12 6.55 -15.41
CA ILE A 146 -3.74 7.97 -15.47
C ILE A 146 -2.89 8.25 -16.70
N VAL A 147 -1.83 7.47 -16.93
CA VAL A 147 -0.96 7.62 -18.11
C VAL A 147 -1.79 7.48 -19.38
N LYS A 148 -2.54 6.39 -19.55
CA LYS A 148 -3.36 6.17 -20.75
C LYS A 148 -4.36 7.30 -21.01
N LYS A 149 -4.98 7.85 -19.96
CA LYS A 149 -5.96 8.96 -20.07
C LYS A 149 -5.29 10.27 -20.47
N LEU A 150 -4.14 10.59 -19.89
CA LEU A 150 -3.52 11.90 -19.98
C LEU A 150 -2.40 11.98 -21.03
N ASN A 151 -1.88 10.84 -21.50
CA ASN A 151 -0.84 10.76 -22.52
C ASN A 151 -1.20 11.55 -23.80
N PRO A 152 -2.40 11.41 -24.41
CA PRO A 152 -2.75 12.20 -25.60
C PRO A 152 -2.74 13.73 -25.39
N LYS A 153 -2.89 14.18 -24.13
CA LYS A 153 -2.94 15.60 -23.77
C LYS A 153 -1.54 16.18 -23.51
N PHE A 154 -0.61 15.37 -23.01
CA PHE A 154 0.66 15.84 -22.44
C PHE A 154 1.93 15.23 -23.05
N ASP A 155 1.80 14.24 -23.93
CA ASP A 155 2.94 13.65 -24.62
C ASP A 155 3.81 14.70 -25.31
N GLY A 156 5.12 14.58 -25.14
CA GLY A 156 6.14 15.50 -25.67
C GLY A 156 6.10 16.95 -25.18
N LYS A 157 5.21 17.34 -24.26
CA LYS A 157 5.13 18.74 -23.76
C LYS A 157 6.14 19.02 -22.66
N SER A 158 6.81 20.17 -22.72
CA SER A 158 7.69 20.65 -21.65
C SER A 158 6.90 21.29 -20.51
N GLU A 159 7.43 21.25 -19.28
CA GLU A 159 6.82 21.88 -18.09
C GLU A 159 6.51 23.38 -18.26
N SER A 160 7.31 24.07 -19.08
CA SER A 160 7.13 25.48 -19.42
C SER A 160 5.98 25.75 -20.39
N ALA A 161 5.54 24.73 -21.13
CA ALA A 161 4.45 24.82 -22.09
C ALA A 161 3.07 24.47 -21.48
N ILE A 162 3.02 24.08 -20.20
CA ILE A 162 1.79 23.69 -19.51
C ILE A 162 1.11 24.91 -18.92
N SER A 163 -0.19 25.06 -19.22
CA SER A 163 -1.01 26.13 -18.67
C SER A 163 -1.20 25.97 -17.15
N ALA A 164 -1.50 27.06 -16.44
CA ALA A 164 -1.81 26.99 -15.01
C ALA A 164 -3.04 26.10 -14.72
N ALA A 165 -4.01 26.04 -15.63
CA ALA A 165 -5.21 25.22 -15.48
C ALA A 165 -4.93 23.70 -15.65
N ASP A 166 -3.94 23.34 -16.47
CA ASP A 166 -3.58 21.95 -16.72
C ASP A 166 -2.49 21.43 -15.78
N ARG A 167 -1.98 22.26 -14.87
CA ARG A 167 -0.80 21.94 -14.05
C ARG A 167 -1.05 20.74 -13.13
N GLU A 168 -2.21 20.66 -12.49
CA GLU A 168 -2.52 19.54 -11.58
C GLU A 168 -2.63 18.20 -12.32
N GLU A 169 -3.33 18.17 -13.47
CA GLU A 169 -3.42 16.97 -14.29
C GLU A 169 -2.05 16.58 -14.88
N TYR A 170 -1.26 17.55 -15.32
CA TYR A 170 0.08 17.30 -15.81
C TYR A 170 0.98 16.74 -14.70
N ASP A 171 0.89 17.27 -13.48
CA ASP A 171 1.63 16.76 -12.33
C ASP A 171 1.24 15.32 -11.98
N LEU A 172 -0.05 14.99 -12.08
CA LEU A 172 -0.55 13.63 -11.89
C LEU A 172 -0.05 12.69 -13.00
N TYR A 173 -0.10 13.14 -14.25
CA TYR A 173 0.45 12.41 -15.40
C TYR A 173 1.95 12.12 -15.21
N LYS A 174 2.73 13.13 -14.82
CA LYS A 174 4.16 13.00 -14.55
C LYS A 174 4.48 12.07 -13.38
N LYS A 175 3.63 12.03 -12.35
CA LYS A 175 3.77 11.08 -11.23
C LYS A 175 3.47 9.64 -11.65
N ALA A 176 2.64 9.45 -12.66
CA ALA A 176 2.20 8.14 -13.12
C ALA A 176 3.13 7.51 -14.16
N MET A 177 3.96 8.33 -14.85
CA MET A 177 5.00 7.86 -15.75
C MET A 177 6.23 7.34 -14.99
N ALA A 178 6.88 6.31 -15.54
CA ALA A 178 8.25 5.97 -15.16
C ALA A 178 9.21 7.05 -15.69
N GLY A 179 10.27 7.35 -14.95
CA GLY A 179 11.26 8.36 -15.33
C GLY A 179 12.68 7.80 -15.32
N VAL A 180 13.44 8.07 -16.37
CA VAL A 180 14.87 7.75 -16.46
C VAL A 180 15.66 9.04 -16.60
N TYR A 181 16.59 9.26 -15.67
CA TYR A 181 17.46 10.44 -15.65
C TYR A 181 18.87 10.03 -16.07
N VAL A 182 19.33 10.57 -17.20
CA VAL A 182 20.55 10.15 -17.88
C VAL A 182 21.60 11.26 -17.79
N LEU A 183 22.80 10.92 -17.37
CA LEU A 183 23.96 11.82 -17.45
C LEU A 183 24.51 11.74 -18.87
N GLY A 184 24.82 12.87 -19.50
CA GLY A 184 25.43 12.91 -20.82
C GLY A 184 24.69 13.78 -21.83
N GLU A 185 25.20 13.78 -23.06
CA GLU A 185 24.56 14.49 -24.17
C GLU A 185 23.44 13.66 -24.77
N GLY A 186 22.27 14.27 -24.96
CA GLY A 186 21.11 13.64 -25.56
C GLY A 186 19.91 14.59 -25.60
N GLN A 187 18.82 14.14 -26.20
CA GLN A 187 17.57 14.89 -26.27
C GLN A 187 16.51 14.24 -25.39
N ASN A 188 15.88 15.04 -24.54
CA ASN A 188 14.76 14.60 -23.73
C ASN A 188 13.66 14.07 -24.64
N ASN A 189 13.11 12.91 -24.30
CA ASN A 189 12.07 12.27 -25.08
C ASN A 189 11.16 11.42 -24.18
N ILE A 190 10.09 10.93 -24.78
CA ILE A 190 9.19 9.95 -24.16
C ILE A 190 9.21 8.71 -25.05
N LYS A 191 9.47 7.55 -24.46
CA LYS A 191 9.49 6.25 -25.14
C LYS A 191 8.79 5.22 -24.25
N ASP A 192 7.82 4.50 -24.80
CA ASP A 192 7.12 3.41 -24.10
C ASP A 192 6.57 3.80 -22.71
N GLU A 193 5.93 4.98 -22.61
CA GLU A 193 5.38 5.54 -21.36
C GLU A 193 6.44 5.91 -20.31
N VAL A 194 7.72 5.96 -20.70
CA VAL A 194 8.86 6.38 -19.89
C VAL A 194 9.35 7.77 -20.31
N ASP A 195 9.51 8.67 -19.35
CA ASP A 195 10.10 10.00 -19.55
C ASP A 195 11.62 9.93 -19.39
N ILE A 196 12.34 10.10 -20.50
CA ILE A 196 13.81 10.04 -20.54
C ILE A 196 14.33 11.49 -20.58
N ARG A 197 15.11 11.86 -19.54
CA ARG A 197 15.67 13.20 -19.40
C ARG A 197 17.20 13.14 -19.33
N PHE A 198 17.86 13.90 -20.20
CA PHE A 198 19.31 14.04 -20.27
C PHE A 198 19.79 15.28 -19.49
N TYR A 199 20.92 15.15 -18.82
CA TYR A 199 21.55 16.20 -18.03
C TYR A 199 23.02 16.32 -18.38
N SER A 200 23.45 17.57 -18.59
CA SER A 200 24.83 17.89 -18.94
C SER A 200 25.79 17.71 -17.76
N THR A 201 25.28 17.85 -16.53
CA THR A 201 26.07 17.70 -15.32
C THR A 201 25.40 16.77 -14.31
N GLU A 202 26.23 16.07 -13.54
CA GLU A 202 25.75 15.21 -12.47
C GLU A 202 25.04 15.99 -11.37
N SER A 203 25.45 17.24 -11.11
CA SER A 203 24.77 18.10 -10.13
C SER A 203 23.33 18.39 -10.55
N GLU A 204 23.07 18.65 -11.83
CA GLU A 204 21.72 18.86 -12.36
C GLU A 204 20.88 17.59 -12.26
N LEU A 205 21.43 16.44 -12.68
CA LEU A 205 20.77 15.14 -12.59
C LEU A 205 20.34 14.84 -11.16
N LEU A 206 21.26 14.96 -10.19
CA LEU A 206 20.98 14.66 -8.79
C LEU A 206 19.97 15.65 -8.17
N LYS A 207 19.98 16.91 -8.59
CA LYS A 207 18.97 17.90 -8.16
C LYS A 207 17.59 17.56 -8.71
N GLU A 208 17.48 17.15 -9.97
CA GLU A 208 16.19 16.72 -10.53
C GLU A 208 15.69 15.44 -9.90
N PHE A 209 16.57 14.47 -9.63
CA PHE A 209 16.23 13.27 -8.87
C PHE A 209 15.66 13.64 -7.49
N LEU A 210 16.33 14.52 -6.74
CA LEU A 210 15.83 14.97 -5.44
C LEU A 210 14.47 15.71 -5.54
N ARG A 211 14.28 16.54 -6.57
CA ARG A 211 12.97 17.20 -6.81
C ARG A 211 11.88 16.18 -7.05
N TYR A 212 12.15 15.16 -7.87
CA TYR A 212 11.22 14.06 -8.10
C TYR A 212 10.93 13.30 -6.79
N TRP A 213 11.97 12.92 -6.05
CA TRP A 213 11.85 12.23 -4.76
C TRP A 213 10.97 12.99 -3.76
N ILE A 214 11.22 14.30 -3.60
CA ILE A 214 10.45 15.18 -2.70
C ILE A 214 9.00 15.36 -3.20
N LYS A 215 8.76 15.34 -4.51
CA LYS A 215 7.43 15.45 -5.10
C LYS A 215 6.60 14.17 -4.93
N VAL A 216 7.24 13.01 -5.02
CA VAL A 216 6.60 11.70 -4.88
C VAL A 216 6.40 11.33 -3.41
N GLN A 217 7.33 11.68 -2.54
CA GLN A 217 7.32 11.32 -1.10
C GLN A 217 7.09 9.82 -0.88
N PRO A 218 8.01 8.95 -1.34
CA PRO A 218 7.81 7.52 -1.23
C PRO A 218 7.71 7.10 0.24
N THR A 219 6.71 6.29 0.57
CA THR A 219 6.56 5.68 1.90
C THR A 219 7.38 4.41 2.02
N CYS A 220 7.56 3.70 0.91
CA CYS A 220 8.39 2.52 0.79
C CYS A 220 9.28 2.63 -0.47
N ILE A 221 10.50 2.13 -0.36
CA ILE A 221 11.43 1.94 -1.48
C ILE A 221 11.78 0.46 -1.58
N THR A 222 11.93 -0.02 -2.80
CA THR A 222 12.30 -1.40 -3.10
C THR A 222 13.13 -1.48 -4.38
N GLY A 223 13.67 -2.65 -4.65
CA GLY A 223 14.56 -2.94 -5.77
C GLY A 223 15.38 -4.18 -5.45
N TRP A 224 16.40 -4.48 -6.27
CA TRP A 224 17.23 -5.66 -6.09
C TRP A 224 18.60 -5.28 -5.56
N ASN A 225 18.90 -5.57 -4.28
CA ASN A 225 20.12 -5.16 -3.57
C ASN A 225 20.22 -3.65 -3.28
N THR A 226 19.08 -2.98 -3.10
CA THR A 226 19.00 -1.54 -2.79
C THR A 226 19.63 -1.17 -1.46
N ASN A 227 19.52 -2.03 -0.45
CA ASN A 227 20.10 -1.77 0.87
C ASN A 227 21.64 -1.86 0.85
N GLY A 228 22.17 -2.76 0.00
CA GLY A 228 23.60 -3.03 -0.10
C GLY A 228 24.35 -2.12 -1.06
N PHE A 229 23.68 -1.57 -2.07
CA PHE A 229 24.32 -0.78 -3.11
C PHE A 229 23.62 0.56 -3.40
N ASP A 230 22.40 0.54 -3.91
CA ASP A 230 21.77 1.74 -4.50
C ASP A 230 21.61 2.88 -3.50
N ILE A 231 21.07 2.60 -2.31
CA ILE A 231 20.85 3.64 -1.29
C ILE A 231 22.17 4.15 -0.68
N PRO A 232 23.12 3.28 -0.28
CA PRO A 232 24.44 3.74 0.13
C PRO A 232 25.17 4.55 -0.94
N TYR A 233 25.12 4.14 -2.21
CA TYR A 233 25.77 4.86 -3.30
C TYR A 233 25.11 6.22 -3.51
N LEU A 234 23.79 6.25 -3.62
CA LEU A 234 23.01 7.47 -3.82
C LEU A 234 23.26 8.49 -2.70
N TYR A 235 23.14 8.09 -1.43
CA TYR A 235 23.36 9.00 -0.30
C TYR A 235 24.79 9.57 -0.28
N ASN A 236 25.79 8.72 -0.47
CA ASN A 236 27.19 9.16 -0.48
C ASN A 236 27.49 10.04 -1.70
N ARG A 237 26.90 9.75 -2.85
CA ARG A 237 27.10 10.54 -4.07
C ARG A 237 26.43 11.90 -3.96
N LEU A 238 25.20 11.96 -3.46
CA LEU A 238 24.51 13.21 -3.12
C LEU A 238 25.33 14.04 -2.14
N SER A 239 25.82 13.42 -1.07
CA SER A 239 26.64 14.11 -0.07
C SER A 239 27.92 14.68 -0.67
N LYS A 240 28.56 13.95 -1.58
CA LYS A 240 29.81 14.37 -2.22
C LYS A 240 29.62 15.46 -3.28
N VAL A 241 28.54 15.41 -4.05
CA VAL A 241 28.32 16.31 -5.21
C VAL A 241 27.52 17.55 -4.82
N LEU A 242 26.48 17.40 -3.98
CA LEU A 242 25.57 18.47 -3.59
C LEU A 242 25.78 18.95 -2.15
N GLY A 243 26.33 18.09 -1.28
CA GLY A 243 26.47 18.34 0.15
C GLY A 243 25.50 17.52 0.99
N GLU A 244 25.84 17.32 2.25
CA GLU A 244 25.08 16.48 3.19
C GLU A 244 23.66 17.00 3.44
N GLU A 245 23.46 18.32 3.44
CA GLU A 245 22.13 18.95 3.60
C GLU A 245 21.17 18.50 2.49
N PHE A 246 21.64 18.42 1.24
CA PHE A 246 20.85 17.93 0.12
C PHE A 246 20.66 16.41 0.17
N ALA A 247 21.66 15.66 0.62
CA ALA A 247 21.53 14.21 0.80
C ALA A 247 20.48 13.87 1.87
N ASN A 248 20.42 14.65 2.95
CA ASN A 248 19.43 14.50 4.00
C ASN A 248 17.99 14.78 3.52
N ALA A 249 17.81 15.50 2.41
CA ALA A 249 16.49 15.71 1.79
C ALA A 249 15.84 14.42 1.26
N LEU A 250 16.58 13.31 1.20
CA LEU A 250 15.97 11.99 1.01
C LEU A 250 14.99 11.63 2.13
N SER A 251 15.19 12.15 3.34
CA SER A 251 14.27 11.98 4.46
C SER A 251 13.29 13.17 4.54
N PRO A 252 11.97 12.93 4.71
CA PRO A 252 11.00 14.00 4.96
C PRO A 252 11.30 14.82 6.22
N ILE A 253 12.06 14.26 7.16
CA ILE A 253 12.47 14.95 8.40
C ILE A 253 13.97 15.25 8.43
N GLN A 254 14.65 15.19 7.28
CA GLN A 254 16.07 15.48 7.11
C GLN A 254 17.01 14.62 7.97
N ILE A 255 16.61 13.39 8.30
CA ILE A 255 17.42 12.47 9.08
C ILE A 255 17.72 11.22 8.24
N VAL A 256 18.98 11.08 7.84
CA VAL A 256 19.50 9.86 7.26
C VAL A 256 20.67 9.38 8.11
N LYS A 257 20.65 8.11 8.54
CA LYS A 257 21.65 7.55 9.46
C LYS A 257 22.19 6.23 8.94
N TYR A 258 23.51 6.10 8.86
CA TYR A 258 24.13 4.83 8.57
C TYR A 258 24.07 3.90 9.79
N ASN A 259 23.64 2.66 9.58
CA ASN A 259 23.68 1.61 10.58
C ASN A 259 24.91 0.71 10.30
N PRO A 260 25.97 0.77 11.12
CA PRO A 260 27.18 0.00 10.87
C PRO A 260 26.98 -1.52 11.03
N ASN A 261 26.01 -1.94 11.83
CA ASN A 261 25.72 -3.36 12.07
C ASN A 261 24.98 -3.99 10.89
N LYS A 262 23.95 -3.30 10.38
CA LYS A 262 23.18 -3.72 9.20
C LYS A 262 23.86 -3.31 7.88
N LYS A 263 24.95 -2.53 7.93
CA LYS A 263 25.68 -1.96 6.78
C LYS A 263 24.79 -1.25 5.75
N MET A 264 23.78 -0.54 6.23
CA MET A 264 22.77 0.12 5.40
C MET A 264 22.42 1.50 5.95
N TYR A 265 21.93 2.40 5.11
CA TYR A 265 21.36 3.67 5.57
C TYR A 265 19.90 3.51 5.95
N ARG A 266 19.51 4.16 7.05
CA ARG A 266 18.13 4.37 7.46
C ARG A 266 17.72 5.78 7.08
N ILE A 267 16.78 5.89 6.16
CA ILE A 267 16.14 7.16 5.78
C ILE A 267 14.91 7.33 6.68
N ALA A 268 14.94 8.25 7.63
CA ALA A 268 13.84 8.36 8.59
C ALA A 268 12.54 8.80 7.89
N GLY A 269 11.44 8.09 8.15
CA GLY A 269 10.13 8.34 7.53
C GLY A 269 9.87 7.58 6.24
N ILE A 270 10.84 6.80 5.74
CA ILE A 270 10.70 5.98 4.53
C ILE A 270 11.17 4.58 4.83
N SER A 271 10.38 3.57 4.44
CA SER A 271 10.74 2.18 4.65
C SER A 271 11.50 1.57 3.49
N SER A 272 12.61 0.89 3.79
CA SER A 272 13.44 0.23 2.78
C SER A 272 13.23 -1.27 2.77
N LEU A 273 12.51 -1.76 1.77
CA LEU A 273 12.22 -3.17 1.56
C LEU A 273 13.03 -3.69 0.38
N ASP A 274 14.20 -4.26 0.62
CA ASP A 274 15.03 -4.86 -0.43
C ASP A 274 14.35 -6.14 -0.95
N TYR A 275 13.99 -6.13 -2.24
CA TYR A 275 13.22 -7.20 -2.84
C TYR A 275 14.02 -8.50 -2.93
N MET A 276 15.35 -8.41 -3.04
CA MET A 276 16.21 -9.59 -3.02
C MET A 276 16.13 -10.29 -1.65
N ASP A 277 16.07 -9.52 -0.56
CA ASP A 277 15.97 -10.05 0.80
C ASP A 277 14.56 -10.61 1.06
N LEU A 278 13.51 -9.93 0.60
CA LEU A 278 12.13 -10.44 0.66
C LEU A 278 12.00 -11.76 -0.10
N TYR A 279 12.54 -11.82 -1.32
CA TYR A 279 12.51 -13.04 -2.13
C TYR A 279 13.23 -14.18 -1.41
N ARG A 280 14.45 -13.96 -0.91
CA ARG A 280 15.19 -14.99 -0.13
C ARG A 280 14.45 -15.47 1.11
N LYS A 281 13.73 -14.58 1.78
CA LYS A 281 13.04 -14.88 3.03
C LYS A 281 11.76 -15.67 2.80
N PHE A 282 10.98 -15.26 1.81
CA PHE A 282 9.60 -15.74 1.62
C PHE A 282 9.44 -16.75 0.48
N THR A 283 10.42 -16.86 -0.42
CA THR A 283 10.47 -17.97 -1.37
C THR A 283 11.31 -19.08 -0.74
N TYR A 284 10.64 -20.14 -0.27
CA TYR A 284 11.25 -21.26 0.46
C TYR A 284 12.11 -22.19 -0.45
N THR A 285 12.73 -21.62 -1.48
CA THR A 285 13.51 -22.29 -2.51
C THR A 285 14.92 -21.75 -2.54
N GLN A 286 15.92 -22.63 -2.42
CA GLN A 286 17.31 -22.24 -2.61
C GLN A 286 17.64 -22.15 -4.10
N GLN A 287 18.16 -21.00 -4.52
CA GLN A 287 18.59 -20.78 -5.89
C GLN A 287 20.11 -20.91 -6.04
N SER A 288 20.55 -21.35 -7.22
CA SER A 288 21.97 -21.46 -7.55
C SER A 288 22.67 -20.09 -7.61
N SER A 289 21.91 -19.05 -7.91
CA SER A 289 22.33 -17.65 -7.94
C SER A 289 21.16 -16.76 -7.55
N TYR A 290 21.44 -15.63 -6.88
CA TYR A 290 20.45 -14.60 -6.58
C TYR A 290 20.71 -13.31 -7.37
N ARG A 291 21.42 -13.42 -8.50
CA ARG A 291 21.52 -12.31 -9.45
C ARG A 291 20.13 -12.08 -10.05
N LEU A 292 19.76 -10.81 -10.24
CA LEU A 292 18.45 -10.43 -10.78
C LEU A 292 18.15 -11.11 -12.12
N ASP A 293 19.15 -11.22 -13.00
CA ASP A 293 19.05 -11.93 -14.28
C ASP A 293 18.60 -13.40 -14.13
N HIS A 294 19.25 -14.12 -13.22
CA HIS A 294 18.95 -15.52 -12.96
C HIS A 294 17.55 -15.67 -12.38
N ILE A 295 17.21 -14.86 -11.37
CA ILE A 295 15.89 -14.93 -10.72
C ILE A 295 14.77 -14.47 -11.66
N GLY A 296 14.99 -13.39 -12.40
CA GLY A 296 14.05 -12.89 -13.40
C GLY A 296 13.75 -13.94 -14.47
N THR A 297 14.78 -14.60 -14.98
CA THR A 297 14.63 -15.64 -16.01
C THR A 297 13.82 -16.83 -15.49
N ILE A 298 14.17 -17.35 -14.32
CA ILE A 298 13.51 -18.57 -13.80
C ILE A 298 12.09 -18.29 -13.30
N GLU A 299 11.82 -17.10 -12.75
CA GLU A 299 10.54 -16.82 -12.11
C GLU A 299 9.52 -16.17 -13.03
N VAL A 300 9.94 -15.22 -13.85
CA VAL A 300 9.03 -14.41 -14.68
C VAL A 300 9.36 -14.50 -16.17
N GLY A 301 10.36 -15.30 -16.55
CA GLY A 301 10.77 -15.46 -17.94
C GLY A 301 11.42 -14.22 -18.55
N LEU A 302 11.84 -13.26 -17.71
CA LEU A 302 12.48 -12.01 -18.12
C LEU A 302 13.97 -12.08 -17.80
N GLY A 303 14.79 -12.20 -18.85
CA GLY A 303 16.25 -12.12 -18.73
C GLY A 303 16.77 -10.69 -18.90
N LYS A 304 18.07 -10.50 -18.67
CA LYS A 304 18.74 -9.23 -18.99
C LYS A 304 18.82 -9.00 -20.50
N VAL A 305 18.81 -7.73 -20.87
CA VAL A 305 19.16 -7.28 -22.23
C VAL A 305 20.60 -7.71 -22.51
N GLU A 306 20.80 -8.57 -23.50
CA GLU A 306 22.14 -9.03 -23.90
C GLU A 306 22.88 -7.90 -24.65
N TYR A 307 24.13 -7.64 -24.26
CA TYR A 307 25.02 -6.70 -24.95
C TYR A 307 26.46 -7.21 -24.95
N GLU A 308 27.26 -6.73 -25.90
CA GLU A 308 28.69 -7.03 -25.97
C GLU A 308 29.50 -5.96 -25.23
N GLY A 309 30.60 -6.36 -24.59
CA GLY A 309 31.49 -5.44 -23.86
C GLY A 309 31.08 -5.17 -22.41
N THR A 310 31.54 -4.05 -21.86
CA THR A 310 31.26 -3.63 -20.47
C THR A 310 30.08 -2.65 -20.40
N LEU A 311 29.56 -2.38 -19.20
CA LEU A 311 28.55 -1.33 -19.01
C LEU A 311 29.08 0.06 -19.39
N ASP A 312 30.38 0.32 -19.19
CA ASP A 312 31.01 1.58 -19.59
C ASP A 312 31.08 1.71 -21.10
N ASP A 313 31.32 0.60 -21.81
CA ASP A 313 31.26 0.57 -23.28
C ASP A 313 29.83 0.80 -23.75
N LEU A 314 28.85 0.14 -23.13
CA LEU A 314 27.43 0.33 -23.43
C LEU A 314 27.00 1.79 -23.23
N TYR A 315 27.35 2.39 -22.10
CA TYR A 315 27.04 3.78 -21.80
C TYR A 315 27.66 4.76 -22.81
N ARG A 316 28.88 4.48 -23.28
CA ARG A 316 29.61 5.35 -24.23
C ARG A 316 29.13 5.16 -25.67
N ASP A 317 28.90 3.92 -26.08
CA ASP A 317 28.76 3.54 -27.48
C ASP A 317 27.29 3.31 -27.88
N ASP A 318 26.40 2.99 -26.93
CA ASP A 318 24.96 2.74 -27.14
C ASP A 318 24.11 3.12 -25.91
N ILE A 319 23.89 4.43 -25.76
CA ILE A 319 23.15 4.99 -24.63
C ILE A 319 21.69 4.53 -24.57
N ASP A 320 21.05 4.28 -25.71
CA ASP A 320 19.66 3.82 -25.78
C ASP A 320 19.54 2.42 -25.18
N LYS A 321 20.48 1.52 -25.50
CA LYS A 321 20.53 0.18 -24.93
C LYS A 321 20.94 0.18 -23.46
N PHE A 322 21.78 1.13 -23.04
CA PHE A 322 22.08 1.33 -21.62
C PHE A 322 20.82 1.73 -20.82
N ILE A 323 19.99 2.62 -21.37
CA ILE A 323 18.71 3.03 -20.79
C ILE A 323 17.75 1.84 -20.73
N GLU A 324 17.62 1.09 -21.83
CA GLU A 324 16.76 -0.10 -21.90
C GLU A 324 17.18 -1.15 -20.87
N TYR A 325 18.48 -1.40 -20.72
CA TYR A 325 19.03 -2.30 -19.70
C TYR A 325 18.64 -1.85 -18.29
N ASN A 326 18.79 -0.55 -17.97
CA ASN A 326 18.45 -0.03 -16.65
C ASN A 326 16.95 -0.15 -16.34
N LEU A 327 16.10 0.13 -17.33
CA LEU A 327 14.65 0.00 -17.20
C LEU A 327 14.22 -1.47 -17.02
N ASN A 328 14.81 -2.38 -17.78
CA ASN A 328 14.52 -3.81 -17.71
C ASN A 328 14.78 -4.37 -16.29
N ASP A 329 15.86 -3.96 -15.63
CA ASP A 329 16.14 -4.38 -14.25
C ASP A 329 15.01 -3.94 -13.28
N VAL A 330 14.44 -2.74 -13.47
CA VAL A 330 13.29 -2.27 -12.67
C VAL A 330 12.02 -3.06 -12.99
N GLU A 331 11.75 -3.31 -14.27
CA GLU A 331 10.57 -4.07 -14.71
C GLU A 331 10.62 -5.53 -14.25
N ILE A 332 11.79 -6.17 -14.17
CA ILE A 332 11.93 -7.52 -13.59
C ILE A 332 11.46 -7.52 -12.13
N VAL A 333 11.90 -6.56 -11.31
CA VAL A 333 11.49 -6.51 -9.88
C VAL A 333 9.98 -6.31 -9.74
N LYS A 334 9.40 -5.44 -10.57
CA LYS A 334 7.95 -5.21 -10.62
C LYS A 334 7.20 -6.48 -11.04
N ALA A 335 7.67 -7.20 -12.06
CA ALA A 335 7.08 -8.46 -12.49
C ALA A 335 7.17 -9.54 -11.39
N LEU A 336 8.30 -9.60 -10.67
CA LEU A 336 8.46 -10.48 -9.51
C LEU A 336 7.44 -10.16 -8.41
N ASP A 337 7.20 -8.89 -8.10
CA ASP A 337 6.17 -8.50 -7.12
C ASP A 337 4.75 -8.75 -7.62
N GLN A 338 4.47 -8.57 -8.90
CA GLN A 338 3.19 -8.95 -9.47
C GLN A 338 2.93 -10.46 -9.32
N LYS A 339 3.95 -11.30 -9.49
CA LYS A 339 3.86 -12.76 -9.32
C LYS A 339 3.72 -13.18 -7.85
N PHE A 340 4.58 -12.65 -6.97
CA PHE A 340 4.73 -13.16 -5.61
C PHE A 340 4.03 -12.34 -4.53
N LYS A 341 3.68 -11.08 -4.82
CA LYS A 341 3.01 -10.16 -3.89
C LYS A 341 3.78 -10.01 -2.57
N LEU A 342 5.11 -9.97 -2.62
CA LEU A 342 5.93 -9.97 -1.40
C LEU A 342 5.85 -8.64 -0.66
N LEU A 343 5.65 -7.52 -1.36
CA LEU A 343 5.40 -6.24 -0.72
C LEU A 343 4.07 -6.24 0.04
N ASP A 344 3.02 -6.82 -0.54
CA ASP A 344 1.72 -6.98 0.12
C ASP A 344 1.82 -7.92 1.32
N LEU A 345 2.58 -9.01 1.22
CA LEU A 345 2.87 -9.91 2.33
C LEU A 345 3.62 -9.20 3.46
N ALA A 346 4.72 -8.51 3.15
CA ALA A 346 5.48 -7.71 4.11
C ALA A 346 4.57 -6.69 4.81
N ARG A 347 3.68 -6.05 4.03
CA ARG A 347 2.69 -5.13 4.58
C ARG A 347 1.74 -5.83 5.56
N ALA A 348 1.15 -6.95 5.16
CA ALA A 348 0.24 -7.69 6.02
C ALA A 348 0.89 -8.12 7.34
N VAL A 349 2.12 -8.67 7.27
CA VAL A 349 2.89 -9.09 8.45
C VAL A 349 3.18 -7.92 9.38
N SER A 350 3.64 -6.79 8.86
CA SER A 350 3.96 -5.62 9.68
C SER A 350 2.73 -5.02 10.36
N HIS A 351 1.60 -4.93 9.66
CA HIS A 351 0.37 -4.39 10.24
C HIS A 351 -0.21 -5.33 11.29
N LEU A 352 -0.21 -6.64 11.04
CA LEU A 352 -0.68 -7.64 12.00
C LEU A 352 0.22 -7.69 13.24
N GLY A 353 1.54 -7.71 13.03
CA GLY A 353 2.54 -7.76 14.10
C GLY A 353 2.77 -6.43 14.80
N ARG A 354 2.24 -5.32 14.26
CA ARG A 354 2.51 -3.94 14.71
C ARG A 354 4.00 -3.63 14.79
N ILE A 355 4.76 -4.11 13.81
CA ILE A 355 6.20 -3.91 13.68
C ILE A 355 6.51 -3.02 12.46
N PRO A 356 7.67 -2.34 12.45
CA PRO A 356 8.16 -1.66 11.25
C PRO A 356 8.33 -2.63 10.06
N TYR A 357 8.23 -2.12 8.83
CA TYR A 357 8.40 -2.93 7.62
C TYR A 357 9.80 -3.58 7.52
N GLU A 358 10.83 -2.96 8.08
CA GLU A 358 12.21 -3.46 8.03
C GLU A 358 12.48 -4.60 9.01
N GLU A 359 11.50 -4.96 9.84
CA GLU A 359 11.60 -6.04 10.83
C GLU A 359 10.85 -7.31 10.37
N VAL A 360 10.39 -7.37 9.12
CA VAL A 360 9.76 -8.58 8.53
C VAL A 360 10.77 -9.68 8.17
N TYR A 361 12.06 -9.38 8.16
CA TYR A 361 13.15 -10.28 7.74
C TYR A 361 13.55 -11.31 8.79
#